data_AF-A0A923HE16-F1
#
_entry.id   AF-A0A923HE16-F1
#
_cell.length_a   1.000
_cell.length_b   1.000
_cell.length_c   1.000
_cell.angle_alpha   90.00
_cell.angle_beta   90.00
_cell.angle_gamma   90.00
#
_symmetry.space_group_name_H-M   'P 1'
#
loop_
_entity.id
_entity.type
_entity.pdbx_description
1 polymer ?
#
loop_
_entity_poly.entity_id
_entity_poly.type
_entity_poly.pdbx_seq_one_letter_code
_entity_poly.pdbx_strand_id
1 'polypeptide(L)'
;MTKRAAKPAVTLPAIPAPEPFQAKTLKRKQFASTGDVHIQGDVTITTQLTVGGDLLIDGDLIAEEVYCLGKLTVTGDIQVQSLYIGHTLDVGGNIDVEFLVKTGCSAEWMVRVLEIDQRKPAKDGSSFMDALVHPAILARHEHNDVFGGFGDIQCLGYLSCADLDCHGNLQLDDDLEASEVQFVGGHLAASAIHVAGDCNCQGEVFSETNIEVEGSLFAGEIISQGNVAAGSIGSQGDISAWGSIRAKGEISSLFGEIHAGRWIATAASLYAAKYIKAGESVVGEKGISCGKDYGIFAGSTLPRSEWATNGMISANAKPRLILSGEFVADKKLRHIDALEKKRDKELDWEISRRVKREMLAE
;
A
#
# COMPACT_ATOMS: atom_id res chain seq x y z
N MET A 1 37.25 -15.11 -44.72
CA MET A 1 36.19 -14.97 -43.71
C MET A 1 35.47 -16.30 -43.56
N THR A 2 35.82 -17.06 -42.53
CA THR A 2 35.22 -18.36 -42.19
C THR A 2 33.91 -18.13 -41.45
N LYS A 3 32.78 -18.56 -42.02
CA LYS A 3 31.47 -18.56 -41.34
C LYS A 3 31.51 -19.61 -40.22
N ARG A 4 31.52 -19.17 -38.96
CA ARG A 4 31.24 -20.04 -37.80
C ARG A 4 29.78 -20.51 -37.91
N ALA A 5 29.58 -21.83 -38.01
CA ALA A 5 28.27 -22.43 -37.87
C ALA A 5 27.78 -22.21 -36.42
N ALA A 6 26.59 -21.63 -36.28
CA ALA A 6 25.91 -21.53 -34.99
C ALA A 6 25.60 -22.94 -34.49
N LYS A 7 26.01 -23.23 -33.25
CA LYS A 7 25.63 -24.46 -32.54
C LYS A 7 24.10 -24.47 -32.40
N PRO A 8 23.40 -25.57 -32.71
CA PRO A 8 21.96 -25.64 -32.47
C PRO A 8 21.69 -25.47 -30.97
N ALA A 9 20.69 -24.63 -30.65
CA ALA A 9 20.19 -24.49 -29.30
C ALA A 9 19.80 -25.87 -28.77
N VAL A 10 20.33 -26.22 -27.60
CA VAL A 10 19.93 -27.44 -26.89
C VAL A 10 18.50 -27.20 -26.44
N THR A 11 17.52 -27.76 -27.16
CA THR A 11 16.15 -27.87 -26.67
C THR A 11 16.18 -28.84 -25.49
N LEU A 12 16.15 -28.28 -24.28
CA LEU A 12 15.92 -29.05 -23.06
C LEU A 12 14.60 -29.82 -23.22
N PRO A 13 14.53 -31.09 -22.82
CA PRO A 13 13.28 -31.83 -22.85
C PRO A 13 12.24 -31.09 -22.00
N ALA A 14 11.06 -30.86 -22.56
CA ALA A 14 9.95 -30.24 -21.83
C ALA A 14 9.60 -31.12 -20.63
N ILE A 15 9.84 -30.62 -19.41
CA ILE A 15 9.42 -31.27 -18.18
C ILE A 15 7.88 -31.30 -18.22
N PRO A 16 7.23 -32.48 -18.19
CA PRO A 16 5.77 -32.55 -18.19
C PRO A 16 5.23 -31.82 -16.97
N ALA A 17 4.21 -30.99 -17.17
CA ALA A 17 3.56 -30.25 -16.09
C ALA A 17 3.03 -31.23 -15.03
N PRO A 18 3.27 -30.98 -13.73
CA PRO A 18 2.73 -31.81 -12.66
C PRO A 18 1.18 -31.80 -12.67
N GLU A 19 0.56 -32.94 -12.36
CA GLU A 19 -0.90 -33.01 -12.27
C GLU A 19 -1.43 -32.13 -11.11
N PRO A 20 -2.51 -31.36 -11.31
CA PRO A 20 -3.09 -30.55 -10.24
C PRO A 20 -3.58 -31.41 -9.08
N PHE A 21 -3.30 -30.99 -7.84
CA PHE A 21 -3.87 -31.61 -6.66
C PHE A 21 -5.27 -31.05 -6.40
N GLN A 22 -6.25 -31.93 -6.19
CA GLN A 22 -7.63 -31.55 -5.86
C GLN A 22 -8.12 -32.21 -4.58
N ALA A 23 -8.77 -31.44 -3.71
CA ALA A 23 -9.44 -31.96 -2.53
C ALA A 23 -10.67 -31.13 -2.15
N LYS A 24 -11.57 -31.70 -1.32
CA LYS A 24 -12.70 -30.95 -0.76
C LYS A 24 -12.32 -30.09 0.44
N THR A 25 -11.38 -30.57 1.23
CA THR A 25 -10.82 -29.89 2.40
C THR A 25 -9.41 -30.43 2.61
N LEU A 26 -8.55 -29.63 3.24
CA LEU A 26 -7.17 -30.04 3.52
C LEU A 26 -6.82 -29.70 4.97
N LYS A 27 -6.71 -30.73 5.81
CA LYS A 27 -6.22 -30.60 7.19
C LYS A 27 -4.98 -31.43 7.40
N ARG A 28 -3.81 -30.79 7.56
CA ARG A 28 -2.52 -31.48 7.75
C ARG A 28 -1.59 -30.67 8.64
N LYS A 29 -0.54 -31.31 9.15
CA LYS A 29 0.55 -30.58 9.80
C LYS A 29 1.37 -29.77 8.78
N GLN A 30 1.68 -30.39 7.64
CA GLN A 30 2.44 -29.82 6.53
C GLN A 30 1.86 -30.29 5.21
N PHE A 31 1.98 -29.46 4.17
CA PHE A 31 1.62 -29.83 2.82
C PHE A 31 2.58 -29.18 1.81
N ALA A 32 3.02 -29.97 0.83
CA ALA A 32 3.83 -29.48 -0.28
C ALA A 32 3.30 -30.07 -1.59
N SER A 33 3.15 -29.22 -2.60
CA SER A 33 2.83 -29.61 -3.98
C SER A 33 3.72 -28.83 -4.94
N THR A 34 4.24 -29.49 -5.97
CA THR A 34 5.01 -28.83 -7.02
C THR A 34 4.12 -28.23 -8.11
N GLY A 35 2.90 -28.77 -8.26
CA GLY A 35 1.91 -28.29 -9.21
C GLY A 35 0.80 -27.47 -8.57
N ASP A 36 -0.17 -27.12 -9.41
CA ASP A 36 -1.35 -26.36 -9.00
C ASP A 36 -2.17 -27.13 -7.95
N VAL A 37 -2.83 -26.39 -7.07
CA VAL A 37 -3.61 -26.95 -5.96
C VAL A 37 -4.98 -26.28 -5.95
N HIS A 38 -6.03 -27.09 -5.96
CA HIS A 38 -7.41 -26.62 -5.84
C HIS A 38 -8.13 -27.31 -4.70
N ILE A 39 -8.60 -26.53 -3.72
CA ILE A 39 -9.34 -27.02 -2.57
C ILE A 39 -10.73 -26.38 -2.58
N GLN A 40 -11.79 -27.20 -2.64
CA GLN A 40 -13.19 -26.72 -2.71
C GLN A 40 -13.76 -26.21 -1.38
N GLY A 41 -12.92 -26.03 -0.37
CA GLY A 41 -13.33 -25.70 1.00
C GLY A 41 -12.11 -25.44 1.86
N ASP A 42 -12.29 -25.45 3.17
CA ASP A 42 -11.30 -24.90 4.08
C ASP A 42 -9.96 -25.68 4.10
N VAL A 43 -8.90 -24.90 4.26
CA VAL A 43 -7.53 -25.36 4.43
C VAL A 43 -7.05 -25.02 5.83
N THR A 44 -6.59 -26.03 6.57
CA THR A 44 -5.93 -25.86 7.87
C THR A 44 -4.59 -26.58 7.86
N ILE A 45 -3.50 -25.82 7.82
CA ILE A 45 -2.14 -26.36 7.83
C ILE A 45 -1.42 -25.89 9.08
N THR A 46 -1.04 -26.82 9.96
CA THR A 46 -0.50 -26.41 11.27
C THR A 46 0.83 -25.66 11.16
N THR A 47 1.72 -25.98 10.20
CA THR A 47 3.03 -25.31 10.15
C THR A 47 3.35 -24.69 8.79
N GLN A 48 3.40 -25.49 7.72
CA GLN A 48 3.90 -25.00 6.43
C GLN A 48 3.10 -25.55 5.26
N LEU A 49 2.59 -24.62 4.45
CA LEU A 49 1.93 -24.86 3.17
C LEU A 49 2.83 -24.36 2.03
N THR A 50 3.31 -25.26 1.17
CA THR A 50 4.15 -24.89 0.02
C THR A 50 3.50 -25.35 -1.28
N VAL A 51 3.29 -24.43 -2.21
CA VAL A 51 2.71 -24.69 -3.52
C VAL A 51 3.59 -24.09 -4.62
N GLY A 52 4.08 -24.97 -5.49
CA GLY A 52 4.93 -24.64 -6.64
C GLY A 52 4.22 -24.01 -7.82
N GLY A 53 2.90 -24.17 -7.89
CA GLY A 53 2.01 -23.59 -8.90
C GLY A 53 1.05 -22.57 -8.31
N ASP A 54 -0.12 -22.47 -8.94
CA ASP A 54 -1.23 -21.65 -8.44
C ASP A 54 -2.01 -22.40 -7.34
N LEU A 55 -2.54 -21.66 -6.37
CA LEU A 55 -3.33 -22.19 -5.26
C LEU A 55 -4.70 -21.52 -5.25
N LEU A 56 -5.75 -22.31 -5.42
CA LEU A 56 -7.14 -21.89 -5.34
C LEU A 56 -7.83 -22.59 -4.16
N ILE A 57 -8.42 -21.79 -3.26
CA ILE A 57 -9.15 -22.25 -2.08
C ILE A 57 -10.55 -21.62 -2.11
N ASP A 58 -11.58 -22.44 -2.29
CA ASP A 58 -12.98 -22.04 -2.23
C ASP A 58 -13.50 -22.08 -0.78
N GLY A 59 -12.78 -21.44 0.15
CA GLY A 59 -13.05 -21.44 1.58
C GLY A 59 -12.02 -20.62 2.33
N ASP A 60 -11.82 -20.91 3.61
CA ASP A 60 -10.86 -20.21 4.46
C ASP A 60 -9.47 -20.85 4.44
N LEU A 61 -8.42 -20.05 4.64
CA LEU A 61 -7.04 -20.49 4.76
C LEU A 61 -6.48 -20.14 6.13
N ILE A 62 -6.18 -21.18 6.92
CA ILE A 62 -5.50 -21.04 8.22
C ILE A 62 -4.17 -21.80 8.17
N ALA A 63 -3.06 -21.11 8.39
CA ALA A 63 -1.74 -21.73 8.47
C ALA A 63 -0.70 -20.90 9.24
N GLU A 64 0.40 -21.47 9.72
CA GLU A 64 1.51 -20.64 10.24
C GLU A 64 2.23 -19.95 9.06
N GLU A 65 2.81 -20.72 8.14
CA GLU A 65 3.51 -20.18 6.97
C GLU A 65 2.92 -20.68 5.65
N VAL A 66 2.73 -19.77 4.70
CA VAL A 66 2.26 -20.08 3.35
C VAL A 66 3.24 -19.56 2.31
N TYR A 67 3.65 -20.46 1.42
CA TYR A 67 4.51 -20.18 0.27
C TYR A 67 3.79 -20.63 -0.99
N CYS A 68 3.30 -19.70 -1.79
CA CYS A 68 2.69 -19.97 -3.09
C CYS A 68 3.51 -19.30 -4.18
N LEU A 69 4.14 -20.07 -5.07
CA LEU A 69 4.96 -19.52 -6.15
C LEU A 69 4.12 -18.85 -7.24
N GLY A 70 2.88 -19.28 -7.39
CA GLY A 70 1.95 -18.71 -8.35
C GLY A 70 1.02 -17.68 -7.75
N LYS A 71 -0.16 -17.65 -8.35
CA LYS A 71 -1.31 -16.90 -7.86
C LYS A 71 -1.95 -17.64 -6.70
N LEU A 72 -2.25 -16.91 -5.62
CA LEU A 72 -3.11 -17.40 -4.55
C LEU A 72 -4.49 -16.76 -4.68
N THR A 73 -5.53 -17.59 -4.71
CA THR A 73 -6.92 -17.15 -4.65
C THR A 73 -7.62 -17.84 -3.50
N VAL A 74 -8.17 -17.06 -2.58
CA VAL A 74 -8.93 -17.53 -1.43
C VAL A 74 -10.28 -16.85 -1.44
N THR A 75 -11.38 -17.58 -1.53
CA THR A 75 -12.72 -16.95 -1.58
C THR A 75 -13.19 -16.49 -0.20
N GLY A 76 -12.69 -17.10 0.88
CA GLY A 76 -12.98 -16.74 2.26
C GLY A 76 -11.86 -15.91 2.89
N ASP A 77 -11.66 -16.10 4.20
CA ASP A 77 -10.67 -15.38 5.00
C ASP A 77 -9.29 -16.06 4.97
N ILE A 78 -8.24 -15.27 5.15
CA ILE A 78 -6.87 -15.74 5.40
C ILE A 78 -6.46 -15.37 6.83
N GLN A 79 -6.01 -16.36 7.60
CA GLN A 79 -5.40 -16.19 8.91
C GLN A 79 -4.06 -16.92 8.95
N VAL A 80 -2.96 -16.17 8.85
CA VAL A 80 -1.61 -16.77 8.82
C VAL A 80 -0.59 -15.99 9.64
N GLN A 81 0.59 -16.57 9.90
CA GLN A 81 1.68 -15.82 10.52
C GLN A 81 2.56 -15.14 9.46
N SER A 82 2.79 -15.79 8.33
CA SER A 82 3.56 -15.22 7.22
C SER A 82 3.06 -15.73 5.87
N LEU A 83 2.92 -14.82 4.91
CA LEU A 83 2.34 -15.06 3.61
C LEU A 83 3.30 -14.62 2.50
N TYR A 84 3.77 -15.59 1.71
CA TYR A 84 4.72 -15.36 0.62
C TYR A 84 4.14 -15.82 -0.71
N ILE A 85 3.87 -14.86 -1.59
CA ILE A 85 3.22 -15.08 -2.88
C ILE A 85 4.15 -14.66 -4.01
N GLY A 86 4.38 -15.55 -4.97
CA GLY A 86 5.25 -15.27 -6.11
C GLY A 86 4.62 -14.34 -7.13
N HIS A 87 3.28 -14.32 -7.18
CA HIS A 87 2.52 -13.55 -8.14
C HIS A 87 1.45 -12.68 -7.46
N THR A 88 0.18 -12.85 -7.83
CA THR A 88 -0.97 -12.08 -7.34
C THR A 88 -1.65 -12.80 -6.18
N LEU A 89 -2.16 -12.03 -5.22
CA LEU A 89 -2.99 -12.49 -4.11
C LEU A 89 -4.41 -11.92 -4.28
N ASP A 90 -5.39 -12.79 -4.49
CA ASP A 90 -6.81 -12.42 -4.56
C ASP A 90 -7.57 -13.04 -3.38
N VAL A 91 -8.23 -12.21 -2.58
CA VAL A 91 -8.95 -12.65 -1.38
C VAL A 91 -10.37 -12.08 -1.36
N GLY A 92 -11.35 -12.96 -1.20
CA GLY A 92 -12.76 -12.59 -1.12
C GLY A 92 -13.21 -12.15 0.27
N GLY A 93 -12.52 -12.59 1.33
CA GLY A 93 -12.73 -12.18 2.71
C GLY A 93 -11.63 -11.23 3.21
N ASN A 94 -11.28 -11.37 4.48
CA ASN A 94 -10.28 -10.58 5.18
C ASN A 94 -8.91 -11.25 5.16
N ILE A 95 -7.85 -10.46 5.31
CA ILE A 95 -6.47 -10.94 5.44
C ILE A 95 -5.94 -10.53 6.81
N ASP A 96 -5.66 -11.52 7.67
CA ASP A 96 -5.00 -11.34 8.96
C ASP A 96 -3.66 -12.09 8.94
N VAL A 97 -2.56 -11.34 8.93
CA VAL A 97 -1.19 -11.89 8.90
C VAL A 97 -0.37 -11.36 10.06
N GLU A 98 0.11 -12.23 10.96
CA GLU A 98 0.81 -11.77 12.17
C GLU A 98 2.10 -10.99 11.88
N PHE A 99 2.89 -11.43 10.89
CA PHE A 99 4.20 -10.86 10.59
C PHE A 99 4.24 -10.21 9.21
N LEU A 100 4.51 -10.97 8.15
CA LEU A 100 4.86 -10.42 6.85
C LEU A 100 3.92 -10.91 5.76
N VAL A 101 3.38 -9.97 4.99
CA VAL A 101 2.79 -10.23 3.67
C VAL A 101 3.78 -9.78 2.61
N LYS A 102 4.26 -10.72 1.79
CA LYS A 102 5.13 -10.43 0.65
C LYS A 102 4.58 -10.99 -0.65
N THR A 103 4.42 -10.14 -1.65
CA THR A 103 4.06 -10.53 -3.02
C THR A 103 5.17 -10.26 -4.03
N GLY A 104 5.08 -10.86 -5.22
CA GLY A 104 6.12 -10.76 -6.24
C GLY A 104 7.41 -11.49 -5.87
N CYS A 105 7.32 -12.50 -4.99
CA CYS A 105 8.46 -13.32 -4.60
C CYS A 105 9.04 -14.07 -5.81
N SER A 106 10.29 -13.79 -6.17
CA SER A 106 10.96 -14.61 -7.19
C SER A 106 11.15 -16.02 -6.68
N ALA A 107 11.09 -17.00 -7.58
CA ALA A 107 11.32 -18.39 -7.21
C ALA A 107 12.72 -18.61 -6.60
N GLU A 108 13.74 -17.88 -7.07
CA GLU A 108 15.08 -17.90 -6.48
C GLU A 108 15.09 -17.41 -5.02
N TRP A 109 14.35 -16.33 -4.74
CA TRP A 109 14.22 -15.80 -3.39
C TRP A 109 13.53 -16.82 -2.48
N MET A 110 12.43 -17.43 -2.94
CA MET A 110 11.66 -18.35 -2.11
C MET A 110 12.39 -19.65 -1.82
N VAL A 111 13.23 -20.14 -2.73
CA VAL A 111 14.13 -21.27 -2.45
C VAL A 111 15.07 -20.96 -1.30
N ARG A 112 15.65 -19.76 -1.27
CA ARG A 112 16.57 -19.34 -0.20
C ARG A 112 15.85 -19.26 1.13
N VAL A 113 14.65 -18.69 1.15
CA VAL A 113 13.82 -18.61 2.36
C VAL A 113 13.42 -19.99 2.87
N LEU A 114 13.10 -20.92 1.98
CA LEU A 114 12.79 -22.32 2.32
C LEU A 114 14.05 -23.18 2.59
N GLU A 115 15.25 -22.59 2.54
CA GLU A 115 16.55 -23.27 2.68
C GLU A 115 16.73 -24.49 1.76
N ILE A 116 16.11 -24.47 0.58
CA ILE A 116 16.14 -25.59 -0.36
C ILE A 116 17.47 -25.66 -1.11
N ASP A 117 18.13 -24.53 -1.32
CA ASP A 117 19.45 -24.41 -1.94
C ASP A 117 20.57 -25.06 -1.12
N GLN A 118 20.37 -25.23 0.19
CA GLN A 118 21.30 -25.93 1.08
C GLN A 118 21.19 -27.46 0.97
N ARG A 119 20.18 -27.99 0.27
CA ARG A 119 20.01 -29.43 0.08
C ARG A 119 21.03 -29.97 -0.92
N LYS A 120 21.37 -31.27 -0.80
CA LYS A 120 22.26 -31.92 -1.78
C LYS A 120 21.65 -31.82 -3.19
N PRO A 121 22.43 -31.45 -4.22
CA PRO A 121 21.95 -31.40 -5.59
C PRO A 121 21.29 -32.71 -5.99
N ALA A 122 20.25 -32.62 -6.81
CA ALA A 122 19.55 -33.80 -7.31
C ALA A 122 20.55 -34.71 -8.05
N LYS A 123 20.43 -36.03 -7.86
CA LYS A 123 21.38 -37.02 -8.41
C LYS A 123 21.40 -37.04 -9.94
N ASP A 124 20.35 -36.54 -10.56
CA ASP A 124 20.15 -36.40 -12.01
C ASP A 124 20.65 -35.05 -12.57
N GLY A 125 21.12 -34.14 -11.71
CA GLY A 125 21.61 -32.83 -12.10
C GLY A 125 20.51 -31.81 -12.41
N SER A 126 19.23 -32.10 -12.12
CA SER A 126 18.16 -31.11 -12.25
C SER A 126 18.33 -30.00 -11.21
N SER A 127 17.87 -28.80 -11.55
CA SER A 127 17.83 -27.70 -10.58
C SER A 127 16.86 -28.04 -9.45
N PHE A 128 17.11 -27.55 -8.24
CA PHE A 128 16.13 -27.62 -7.16
C PHE A 128 14.84 -26.85 -7.52
N MET A 129 14.94 -25.88 -8.44
CA MET A 129 13.81 -25.14 -9.01
C MET A 129 12.88 -26.06 -9.80
N ASP A 130 13.44 -27.00 -10.56
CA ASP A 130 12.67 -27.94 -11.38
C ASP A 130 11.82 -28.89 -10.53
N ALA A 131 12.19 -29.06 -9.25
CA ALA A 131 11.51 -29.90 -8.28
C ALA A 131 10.56 -29.11 -7.35
N LEU A 132 10.59 -27.78 -7.36
CA LEU A 132 9.77 -26.94 -6.48
C LEU A 132 8.72 -26.17 -7.27
N VAL A 133 9.05 -25.72 -8.48
CA VAL A 133 8.27 -24.74 -9.23
C VAL A 133 7.58 -25.40 -10.41
N HIS A 134 6.31 -25.10 -10.59
CA HIS A 134 5.60 -25.52 -11.79
C HIS A 134 6.26 -24.86 -13.03
N PRO A 135 6.64 -25.61 -14.10
CA PRO A 135 7.35 -25.04 -15.24
C PRO A 135 6.66 -23.84 -15.91
N ALA A 136 5.32 -23.81 -15.92
CA ALA A 136 4.54 -22.68 -16.42
C ALA A 136 4.74 -21.39 -15.59
N ILE A 137 5.02 -21.48 -14.29
CA ILE A 137 5.31 -20.32 -13.44
C ILE A 137 6.65 -19.72 -13.83
N LEU A 138 7.67 -20.57 -14.03
CA LEU A 138 8.98 -20.12 -14.50
C LEU A 138 8.86 -19.38 -15.84
N ALA A 139 8.08 -19.94 -16.78
CA ALA A 139 7.81 -19.28 -18.06
C ALA A 139 7.06 -17.94 -17.90
N ARG A 140 6.07 -17.84 -16.99
CA ARG A 140 5.38 -16.57 -16.70
C ARG A 140 6.32 -15.50 -16.17
N HIS A 141 7.23 -15.88 -15.27
CA HIS A 141 8.23 -14.96 -14.71
C HIS A 141 9.24 -14.47 -15.77
N GLU A 142 9.56 -15.28 -16.79
CA GLU A 142 10.46 -14.88 -17.87
C GLU A 142 9.82 -13.93 -18.91
N HIS A 143 8.51 -14.03 -19.10
CA HIS A 143 7.82 -13.33 -20.18
C HIS A 143 7.15 -12.01 -19.79
N ASN A 144 7.03 -11.68 -18.50
CA ASN A 144 6.20 -10.55 -18.03
C ASN A 144 4.77 -10.57 -18.64
N ASP A 145 4.30 -11.74 -19.07
CA ASP A 145 2.97 -11.93 -19.63
C ASP A 145 1.99 -11.92 -18.46
N VAL A 146 1.42 -10.76 -18.14
CA VAL A 146 0.51 -10.65 -17.00
C VAL A 146 -0.79 -9.95 -17.34
N PHE A 147 -1.87 -10.72 -17.21
CA PHE A 147 -3.25 -10.25 -17.19
C PHE A 147 -3.65 -10.16 -15.71
N GLY A 148 -3.71 -8.95 -15.14
CA GLY A 148 -3.67 -8.68 -13.69
C GLY A 148 -2.23 -8.42 -13.23
N GLY A 149 -1.94 -7.38 -12.45
CA GLY A 149 -0.56 -6.94 -12.22
C GLY A 149 0.29 -7.94 -11.43
N PHE A 150 1.58 -8.01 -11.76
CA PHE A 150 2.56 -8.81 -11.03
C PHE A 150 2.73 -8.28 -9.61
N GLY A 151 2.57 -9.16 -8.61
CA GLY A 151 2.70 -8.77 -7.20
C GLY A 151 1.49 -8.01 -6.65
N ASP A 152 0.38 -7.94 -7.39
CA ASP A 152 -0.82 -7.26 -6.91
C ASP A 152 -1.45 -8.03 -5.72
N ILE A 153 -2.06 -7.29 -4.80
CA ILE A 153 -2.95 -7.79 -3.76
C ILE A 153 -4.32 -7.17 -4.02
N GLN A 154 -5.35 -8.00 -4.13
CA GLN A 154 -6.75 -7.60 -4.21
C GLN A 154 -7.51 -8.27 -3.07
N CYS A 155 -8.17 -7.49 -2.23
CA CYS A 155 -8.94 -7.98 -1.10
C CYS A 155 -10.28 -7.26 -1.02
N LEU A 156 -11.37 -8.01 -0.92
CA LEU A 156 -12.70 -7.40 -0.71
C LEU A 156 -12.95 -7.02 0.76
N GLY A 157 -12.10 -7.48 1.68
CA GLY A 157 -12.13 -7.12 3.10
C GLY A 157 -10.95 -6.25 3.51
N TYR A 158 -10.64 -6.27 4.81
CA TYR A 158 -9.50 -5.56 5.37
C TYR A 158 -8.20 -6.36 5.23
N LEU A 159 -7.07 -5.69 5.39
CA LEU A 159 -5.75 -6.32 5.53
C LEU A 159 -5.08 -5.83 6.81
N SER A 160 -4.78 -6.76 7.72
CA SER A 160 -3.98 -6.52 8.93
C SER A 160 -2.65 -7.25 8.83
N CYS A 161 -1.53 -6.54 9.02
CA CYS A 161 -0.21 -7.16 9.16
C CYS A 161 0.80 -6.36 9.98
N ALA A 162 1.93 -6.98 10.37
CA ALA A 162 3.05 -6.19 10.88
C ALA A 162 3.77 -5.50 9.70
N ASP A 163 4.33 -6.27 8.78
CA ASP A 163 5.10 -5.79 7.64
C ASP A 163 4.40 -6.10 6.31
N LEU A 164 4.27 -5.09 5.46
CA LEU A 164 3.75 -5.23 4.10
C LEU A 164 4.83 -4.91 3.04
N ASP A 165 5.10 -5.89 2.18
CA ASP A 165 5.99 -5.77 1.02
C ASP A 165 5.26 -6.25 -0.24
N CYS A 166 4.53 -5.33 -0.87
CA CYS A 166 3.74 -5.56 -2.07
C CYS A 166 4.49 -5.06 -3.31
N HIS A 167 4.91 -5.95 -4.19
CA HIS A 167 5.65 -5.54 -5.39
C HIS A 167 4.75 -4.92 -6.49
N GLY A 168 3.44 -5.13 -6.43
CA GLY A 168 2.45 -4.56 -7.33
C GLY A 168 1.55 -3.51 -6.66
N ASN A 169 0.29 -3.48 -7.07
CA ASN A 169 -0.77 -2.66 -6.48
C ASN A 169 -1.39 -3.36 -5.27
N LEU A 170 -1.73 -2.60 -4.23
CA LEU A 170 -2.59 -3.04 -3.14
C LEU A 170 -3.95 -2.36 -3.28
N GLN A 171 -5.00 -3.15 -3.53
CA GLN A 171 -6.39 -2.68 -3.54
C GLN A 171 -7.19 -3.43 -2.47
N LEU A 172 -7.72 -2.67 -1.53
CA LEU A 172 -8.65 -3.13 -0.51
C LEU A 172 -9.99 -2.42 -0.71
N ASP A 173 -11.09 -3.15 -0.54
CA ASP A 173 -12.42 -2.53 -0.45
C ASP A 173 -12.71 -2.01 0.98
N ASP A 174 -11.95 -2.47 1.98
CA ASP A 174 -12.03 -2.04 3.37
C ASP A 174 -10.67 -1.45 3.85
N ASP A 175 -10.41 -1.47 5.16
CA ASP A 175 -9.29 -0.78 5.78
C ASP A 175 -7.94 -1.55 5.68
N LEU A 176 -6.84 -0.79 5.65
CA LEU A 176 -5.47 -1.29 5.85
C LEU A 176 -5.00 -0.97 7.26
N GLU A 177 -4.57 -1.98 8.00
CA GLU A 177 -3.84 -1.85 9.26
C GLU A 177 -2.46 -2.51 9.14
N ALA A 178 -1.39 -1.72 9.22
CA ALA A 178 -0.02 -2.22 9.15
C ALA A 178 0.86 -1.65 10.27
N SER A 179 1.85 -2.41 10.74
CA SER A 179 2.92 -1.79 11.53
C SER A 179 3.87 -0.99 10.63
N GLU A 180 4.28 -1.54 9.49
CA GLU A 180 5.13 -0.89 8.51
C GLU A 180 4.72 -1.29 7.09
N VAL A 181 4.57 -0.31 6.20
CA VAL A 181 4.46 -0.55 4.77
C VAL A 181 5.82 -0.31 4.16
N GLN A 182 6.61 -1.39 4.11
CA GLN A 182 8.00 -1.37 3.65
C GLN A 182 8.08 -0.97 2.18
N PHE A 183 7.17 -1.51 1.37
CA PHE A 183 7.12 -1.25 -0.05
C PHE A 183 5.75 -1.55 -0.66
N VAL A 184 5.24 -0.61 -1.46
CA VAL A 184 4.21 -0.86 -2.48
C VAL A 184 4.76 -0.38 -3.83
N GLY A 185 4.99 -1.30 -4.76
CA GLY A 185 5.58 -1.00 -6.07
C GLY A 185 4.65 -0.24 -7.01
N GLY A 186 3.34 -0.44 -6.87
CA GLY A 186 2.29 0.25 -7.60
C GLY A 186 1.53 1.26 -6.74
N HIS A 187 0.20 1.22 -6.83
CA HIS A 187 -0.71 2.06 -6.06
C HIS A 187 -1.17 1.34 -4.78
N LEU A 188 -1.48 2.11 -3.74
CA LEU A 188 -2.09 1.63 -2.50
C LEU A 188 -3.46 2.30 -2.36
N ALA A 189 -4.53 1.53 -2.38
CA ALA A 189 -5.89 2.00 -2.23
C ALA A 189 -6.65 1.18 -1.17
N ALA A 190 -7.29 1.88 -0.23
CA ALA A 190 -8.11 1.28 0.83
C ALA A 190 -9.21 2.25 1.29
N SER A 191 -10.18 1.77 2.07
CA SER A 191 -11.19 2.61 2.71
C SER A 191 -10.54 3.58 3.71
N ALA A 192 -9.77 3.05 4.66
CA ALA A 192 -8.89 3.78 5.56
C ALA A 192 -7.48 3.17 5.52
N ILE A 193 -6.47 3.99 5.81
CA ILE A 193 -5.08 3.55 5.88
C ILE A 193 -4.53 3.93 7.24
N HIS A 194 -4.17 2.92 8.03
CA HIS A 194 -3.51 3.08 9.32
C HIS A 194 -2.17 2.35 9.33
N VAL A 195 -1.08 3.09 9.53
CA VAL A 195 0.28 2.55 9.59
C VAL A 195 1.01 3.07 10.82
N ALA A 196 1.46 2.18 11.70
CA ALA A 196 2.13 2.57 12.95
C ALA A 196 3.58 3.05 12.75
N GLY A 197 4.17 2.77 11.60
CA GLY A 197 5.55 3.09 11.24
C GLY A 197 5.61 3.91 9.96
N ASP A 198 6.59 3.60 9.11
CA ASP A 198 6.74 4.25 7.81
C ASP A 198 5.85 3.60 6.75
N CYS A 199 5.44 4.39 5.76
CA CYS A 199 4.66 3.93 4.62
C CYS A 199 5.30 4.39 3.32
N ASN A 200 5.86 3.45 2.55
CA ASN A 200 6.55 3.71 1.29
C ASN A 200 5.81 3.09 0.11
N CYS A 201 5.17 3.94 -0.69
CA CYS A 201 4.48 3.58 -1.91
C CYS A 201 5.15 4.30 -3.10
N GLN A 202 5.43 3.60 -4.20
CA GLN A 202 6.01 4.23 -5.38
C GLN A 202 4.97 5.00 -6.18
N GLY A 203 3.73 4.50 -6.21
CA GLY A 203 2.61 5.10 -6.91
C GLY A 203 1.76 6.00 -6.03
N GLU A 204 0.47 6.02 -6.32
CA GLU A 204 -0.52 6.78 -5.57
C GLU A 204 -0.90 6.06 -4.28
N VAL A 205 -1.02 6.81 -3.19
CA VAL A 205 -1.72 6.39 -1.98
C VAL A 205 -3.08 7.06 -1.97
N PHE A 206 -4.14 6.25 -2.10
CA PHE A 206 -5.54 6.68 -2.12
C PHE A 206 -6.30 6.14 -0.91
N SER A 207 -7.05 7.00 -0.24
CA SER A 207 -8.00 6.61 0.82
C SER A 207 -9.36 7.24 0.61
N GLU A 208 -10.42 6.44 0.73
CA GLU A 208 -11.78 6.95 0.80
C GLU A 208 -12.03 7.74 2.09
N THR A 209 -11.31 7.48 3.16
CA THR A 209 -11.53 8.10 4.47
C THR A 209 -10.29 8.82 4.95
N ASN A 210 -9.55 8.29 5.93
CA ASN A 210 -8.35 8.92 6.45
C ASN A 210 -7.11 8.13 6.04
N ILE A 211 -5.99 8.84 5.99
CA ILE A 211 -4.64 8.29 5.95
C ILE A 211 -3.96 8.71 7.25
N GLU A 212 -3.60 7.74 8.08
CA GLU A 212 -2.96 7.94 9.38
C GLU A 212 -1.69 7.10 9.43
N VAL A 213 -0.52 7.77 9.36
CA VAL A 213 0.79 7.12 9.35
C VAL A 213 1.64 7.70 10.48
N GLU A 214 1.91 6.97 11.56
CA GLU A 214 2.64 7.59 12.69
C GLU A 214 4.07 8.01 12.31
N GLY A 215 4.72 7.26 11.40
CA GLY A 215 6.01 7.56 10.81
C GLY A 215 5.93 8.42 9.55
N SER A 216 6.78 8.15 8.57
CA SER A 216 6.87 8.93 7.33
C SER A 216 6.03 8.31 6.23
N LEU A 217 5.15 9.11 5.63
CA LEU A 217 4.42 8.75 4.44
C LEU A 217 5.16 9.26 3.20
N PHE A 218 5.67 8.33 2.39
CA PHE A 218 6.27 8.61 1.09
C PHE A 218 5.45 7.97 -0.02
N ALA A 219 5.03 8.78 -0.99
CA ALA A 219 4.25 8.32 -2.13
C ALA A 219 4.66 9.03 -3.43
N GLY A 220 4.28 8.45 -4.56
CA GLY A 220 4.24 9.14 -5.86
C GLY A 220 3.23 10.28 -5.84
N GLU A 221 2.00 9.99 -5.42
CA GLU A 221 0.92 10.98 -5.19
C GLU A 221 0.13 10.59 -3.93
N ILE A 222 -0.47 11.56 -3.25
CA ILE A 222 -1.27 11.31 -2.03
C ILE A 222 -2.65 11.92 -2.21
N ILE A 223 -3.67 11.09 -2.12
CA ILE A 223 -5.07 11.51 -2.23
C ILE A 223 -5.87 10.91 -1.10
N SER A 224 -6.43 11.76 -0.25
CA SER A 224 -7.39 11.36 0.77
C SER A 224 -8.68 12.11 0.58
N GLN A 225 -9.79 11.39 0.52
CA GLN A 225 -11.07 12.07 0.54
C GLN A 225 -11.47 12.52 1.96
N GLY A 226 -10.70 12.19 3.00
CA GLY A 226 -10.84 12.73 4.35
C GLY A 226 -9.57 13.43 4.79
N ASN A 227 -8.98 13.01 5.91
CA ASN A 227 -7.77 13.62 6.44
C ASN A 227 -6.50 12.86 6.02
N VAL A 228 -5.38 13.57 6.02
CA VAL A 228 -4.03 12.99 5.99
C VAL A 228 -3.30 13.46 7.24
N ALA A 229 -2.86 12.53 8.07
CA ALA A 229 -2.02 12.79 9.22
C ALA A 229 -0.80 11.87 9.16
N ALA A 230 0.41 12.45 9.22
CA ALA A 230 1.60 11.65 9.33
C ALA A 230 2.69 12.20 10.27
N GLY A 231 3.67 11.38 10.63
CA GLY A 231 4.92 11.84 11.21
C GLY A 231 5.62 12.83 10.29
N SER A 232 5.84 12.49 9.02
CA SER A 232 6.25 13.39 7.93
C SER A 232 5.53 12.99 6.63
N ILE A 233 5.38 13.92 5.68
CA ILE A 233 4.73 13.66 4.40
C ILE A 233 5.67 14.08 3.25
N GLY A 234 6.03 13.13 2.39
CA GLY A 234 6.77 13.36 1.16
C GLY A 234 6.00 12.81 -0.04
N SER A 235 5.79 13.65 -1.05
CA SER A 235 5.19 13.24 -2.32
C SER A 235 6.06 13.70 -3.48
N GLN A 236 6.19 12.85 -4.50
CA GLN A 236 6.80 13.28 -5.76
C GLN A 236 5.86 14.23 -6.50
N GLY A 237 4.57 13.91 -6.56
CA GLY A 237 3.52 14.68 -7.21
C GLY A 237 2.65 15.42 -6.21
N ASP A 238 1.35 15.48 -6.49
CA ASP A 238 0.41 16.26 -5.70
C ASP A 238 0.11 15.61 -4.33
N ILE A 239 -0.31 16.42 -3.37
CA ILE A 239 -0.86 15.98 -2.08
C ILE A 239 -2.24 16.63 -1.93
N SER A 240 -3.29 15.83 -1.84
CA SER A 240 -4.66 16.32 -1.73
C SER A 240 -5.43 15.65 -0.59
N ALA A 241 -6.15 16.46 0.18
CA ALA A 241 -7.07 15.99 1.20
C ALA A 241 -8.35 16.83 1.18
N TRP A 242 -9.54 16.23 1.24
CA TRP A 242 -10.76 17.04 1.39
C TRP A 242 -10.89 17.61 2.82
N GLY A 243 -10.31 16.92 3.79
CA GLY A 243 -10.18 17.37 5.16
C GLY A 243 -8.90 18.18 5.39
N SER A 244 -8.13 17.76 6.38
CA SER A 244 -6.88 18.39 6.79
C SER A 244 -5.66 17.59 6.36
N ILE A 245 -4.54 18.27 6.13
CA ILE A 245 -3.22 17.66 5.97
C ILE A 245 -2.37 18.10 7.16
N ARG A 246 -1.90 17.14 7.96
CA ARG A 246 -1.16 17.40 9.20
C ARG A 246 0.12 16.57 9.28
N ALA A 247 1.21 17.19 9.71
CA ALA A 247 2.43 16.45 10.04
C ALA A 247 3.23 17.05 11.19
N LYS A 248 3.94 16.22 11.96
CA LYS A 248 4.89 16.71 12.97
C LYS A 248 6.19 17.19 12.32
N GLY A 249 6.64 16.46 11.31
CA GLY A 249 7.79 16.73 10.46
C GLY A 249 7.39 17.43 9.16
N GLU A 250 8.28 17.41 8.19
CA GLU A 250 8.12 18.15 6.94
C GLU A 250 6.93 17.65 6.11
N ILE A 251 6.27 18.58 5.41
CA ILE A 251 5.32 18.26 4.34
C ILE A 251 5.92 18.81 3.05
N SER A 252 6.25 17.92 2.12
CA SER A 252 6.89 18.28 0.85
C SER A 252 6.21 17.62 -0.34
N SER A 253 5.92 18.43 -1.37
CA SER A 253 5.50 17.97 -2.70
C SER A 253 6.54 18.47 -3.70
N LEU A 254 7.32 17.54 -4.27
CA LEU A 254 8.54 17.87 -5.03
C LEU A 254 8.28 18.39 -6.45
N PHE A 255 7.21 17.93 -7.09
CA PHE A 255 6.80 18.35 -8.43
C PHE A 255 5.32 18.76 -8.50
N GLY A 256 4.61 18.76 -7.37
CA GLY A 256 3.17 18.96 -7.30
C GLY A 256 2.71 20.17 -6.49
N GLU A 257 1.39 20.27 -6.35
CA GLU A 257 0.70 21.16 -5.41
C GLU A 257 0.25 20.43 -4.15
N ILE A 258 -0.01 21.20 -3.09
CA ILE A 258 -0.63 20.71 -1.86
C ILE A 258 -1.98 21.38 -1.70
N HIS A 259 -3.04 20.58 -1.59
CA HIS A 259 -4.41 21.06 -1.44
C HIS A 259 -5.11 20.38 -0.27
N ALA A 260 -5.62 21.16 0.68
CA ALA A 260 -6.53 20.70 1.71
C ALA A 260 -7.86 21.46 1.65
N GLY A 261 -8.98 20.77 1.78
CA GLY A 261 -10.29 21.43 1.91
C GLY A 261 -10.43 22.20 3.21
N ARG A 262 -9.59 21.90 4.22
CA ARG A 262 -9.51 22.64 5.49
C ARG A 262 -8.11 23.20 5.73
N TRP A 263 -7.37 22.60 6.67
CA TRP A 263 -6.08 23.10 7.15
C TRP A 263 -4.93 22.32 6.54
N ILE A 264 -3.83 23.00 6.28
CA ILE A 264 -2.51 22.38 6.09
C ILE A 264 -1.65 22.83 7.28
N ALA A 265 -1.19 21.91 8.11
CA ALA A 265 -0.44 22.28 9.31
C ALA A 265 0.75 21.36 9.59
N THR A 266 1.92 21.95 9.83
CA THR A 266 3.12 21.22 10.25
C THR A 266 3.92 21.97 11.31
N ALA A 267 4.53 21.22 12.23
CA ALA A 267 5.51 21.74 13.19
C ALA A 267 6.93 21.92 12.58
N ALA A 268 7.10 21.61 11.29
CA ALA A 268 8.32 21.79 10.52
C ALA A 268 8.10 22.75 9.33
N SER A 269 8.75 22.47 8.20
CA SER A 269 8.62 23.24 6.96
C SER A 269 7.52 22.66 6.09
N LEU A 270 6.89 23.52 5.30
CA LEU A 270 5.92 23.16 4.27
C LEU A 270 6.42 23.63 2.91
N TYR A 271 6.55 22.71 1.96
CA TYR A 271 7.00 23.00 0.60
C TYR A 271 6.10 22.35 -0.45
N ALA A 272 5.74 23.12 -1.48
CA ALA A 272 5.16 22.59 -2.71
C ALA A 272 5.87 23.20 -3.92
N ALA A 273 6.17 22.41 -4.95
CA ALA A 273 6.75 22.95 -6.18
C ALA A 273 5.78 23.83 -6.96
N LYS A 274 4.46 23.61 -6.81
CA LYS A 274 3.38 24.39 -7.41
C LYS A 274 2.64 25.22 -6.34
N TYR A 275 1.31 25.14 -6.27
CA TYR A 275 0.48 25.88 -5.33
C TYR A 275 0.42 25.23 -3.94
N ILE A 276 0.12 26.04 -2.93
CA ILE A 276 -0.37 25.57 -1.62
C ILE A 276 -1.77 26.16 -1.44
N LYS A 277 -2.78 25.32 -1.24
CA LYS A 277 -4.19 25.73 -1.12
C LYS A 277 -4.83 25.09 0.10
N ALA A 278 -5.36 25.90 0.99
CA ALA A 278 -6.14 25.48 2.14
C ALA A 278 -7.48 26.22 2.16
N GLY A 279 -8.58 25.51 2.38
CA GLY A 279 -9.89 26.12 2.61
C GLY A 279 -9.89 27.03 3.84
N GLU A 280 -9.21 26.59 4.90
CA GLU A 280 -9.08 27.26 6.19
C GLU A 280 -7.65 27.80 6.33
N SER A 281 -6.79 27.29 7.23
CA SER A 281 -5.46 27.89 7.44
C SER A 281 -4.29 27.06 6.92
N VAL A 282 -3.16 27.74 6.70
CA VAL A 282 -1.85 27.13 6.41
C VAL A 282 -0.87 27.47 7.54
N VAL A 283 -0.30 26.46 8.19
CA VAL A 283 0.70 26.65 9.26
C VAL A 283 1.94 25.81 8.97
N GLY A 284 3.10 26.45 8.88
CA GLY A 284 4.40 25.78 8.78
C GLY A 284 5.39 26.43 9.73
N GLU A 285 5.60 25.84 10.91
CA GLU A 285 6.33 26.49 12.00
C GLU A 285 7.76 26.90 11.63
N LYS A 286 8.46 26.17 10.76
CA LYS A 286 9.82 26.48 10.33
C LYS A 286 9.88 27.28 9.02
N GLY A 287 8.82 27.28 8.23
CA GLY A 287 8.75 28.00 6.97
C GLY A 287 7.67 27.45 6.05
N ILE A 288 7.19 28.30 5.14
CA ILE A 288 6.30 27.93 4.05
C ILE A 288 6.90 28.49 2.76
N SER A 289 7.09 27.64 1.77
CA SER A 289 7.53 28.03 0.43
C SER A 289 6.76 27.29 -0.66
N CYS A 290 6.58 27.97 -1.78
CA CYS A 290 5.97 27.40 -2.97
C CYS A 290 6.78 27.76 -4.21
N GLY A 291 6.41 27.22 -5.38
CA GLY A 291 7.06 27.58 -6.65
C GLY A 291 6.97 29.06 -6.96
N LYS A 292 8.00 29.62 -7.61
CA LYS A 292 8.17 31.06 -7.83
C LYS A 292 7.02 31.75 -8.61
N ASP A 293 6.37 31.01 -9.50
CA ASP A 293 5.27 31.49 -10.37
C ASP A 293 3.90 31.06 -9.83
N TYR A 294 3.86 30.52 -8.60
CA TYR A 294 2.68 30.01 -7.91
C TYR A 294 2.38 30.86 -6.67
N GLY A 295 1.44 30.40 -5.83
CA GLY A 295 1.04 31.13 -4.63
C GLY A 295 0.48 30.25 -3.51
N ILE A 296 0.31 30.89 -2.37
CA ILE A 296 -0.23 30.32 -1.14
C ILE A 296 -1.62 30.90 -0.92
N PHE A 297 -2.62 30.04 -0.87
CA PHE A 297 -4.01 30.37 -0.61
C PHE A 297 -4.45 29.77 0.72
N ALA A 298 -4.98 30.61 1.60
CA ALA A 298 -5.70 30.22 2.81
C ALA A 298 -7.05 30.95 2.86
N GLY A 299 -7.98 30.44 3.66
CA GLY A 299 -9.28 31.05 3.94
C GLY A 299 -10.19 31.13 2.71
N SER A 300 -10.00 30.24 1.72
CA SER A 300 -10.78 30.28 0.47
C SER A 300 -12.24 29.88 0.66
N THR A 301 -12.57 29.16 1.74
CA THR A 301 -13.95 28.78 2.11
C THR A 301 -14.52 29.66 3.22
N LEU A 302 -13.78 30.68 3.67
CA LEU A 302 -14.13 31.51 4.82
C LEU A 302 -14.36 32.98 4.43
N PRO A 303 -15.28 33.69 5.10
CA PRO A 303 -15.41 35.13 4.95
C PRO A 303 -14.14 35.83 5.47
N ARG A 304 -13.77 36.95 4.84
CA ARG A 304 -12.56 37.72 5.22
C ARG A 304 -12.52 38.14 6.69
N SER A 305 -13.68 38.31 7.33
CA SER A 305 -13.78 38.63 8.75
C SER A 305 -13.25 37.52 9.67
N GLU A 306 -13.14 36.29 9.19
CA GLU A 306 -12.64 35.14 9.96
C GLU A 306 -11.18 34.78 9.64
N TRP A 307 -10.53 35.49 8.71
CA TRP A 307 -9.19 35.14 8.28
C TRP A 307 -8.15 35.23 9.39
N ALA A 308 -8.25 36.22 10.28
CA ALA A 308 -7.36 36.36 11.43
C ALA A 308 -7.40 35.18 12.43
N THR A 309 -8.47 34.36 12.42
CA THR A 309 -8.68 33.28 13.40
C THR A 309 -8.71 31.89 12.76
N ASN A 310 -9.37 31.75 11.62
CA ASN A 310 -9.69 30.46 10.98
C ASN A 310 -9.10 30.34 9.55
N GLY A 311 -8.82 31.47 8.88
CA GLY A 311 -8.29 31.53 7.50
C GLY A 311 -6.91 32.16 7.43
N MET A 312 -6.00 31.74 8.31
CA MET A 312 -4.71 32.39 8.53
C MET A 312 -3.55 31.66 7.83
N ILE A 313 -2.45 32.37 7.66
CA ILE A 313 -1.15 31.82 7.26
C ILE A 313 -0.15 32.14 8.36
N SER A 314 0.56 31.13 8.88
CA SER A 314 1.57 31.32 9.92
C SER A 314 2.84 30.54 9.64
N ALA A 315 3.97 31.21 9.78
CA ALA A 315 5.30 30.62 9.68
C ALA A 315 6.33 31.48 10.44
N ASN A 316 7.54 30.96 10.64
CA ASN A 316 8.65 31.68 11.28
C ASN A 316 8.96 33.04 10.62
N ALA A 317 8.78 33.15 9.30
CA ALA A 317 8.86 34.40 8.57
C ALA A 317 7.68 34.50 7.59
N LYS A 318 7.19 35.73 7.36
CA LYS A 318 6.07 35.97 6.43
C LYS A 318 6.41 35.46 5.02
N PRO A 319 5.66 34.48 4.48
CA PRO A 319 5.84 34.04 3.10
C PRO A 319 5.60 35.17 2.10
N ARG A 320 6.37 35.20 1.00
CA ARG A 320 6.28 36.27 -0.01
C ARG A 320 5.06 36.15 -0.92
N LEU A 321 4.63 34.93 -1.23
CA LEU A 321 3.66 34.62 -2.27
C LEU A 321 2.25 34.33 -1.71
N ILE A 322 1.82 35.08 -0.70
CA ILE A 322 0.46 34.98 -0.14
C ILE A 322 -0.53 35.65 -1.09
N LEU A 323 -1.56 34.91 -1.52
CA LEU A 323 -2.62 35.41 -2.40
C LEU A 323 -3.98 35.56 -1.69
N SER A 324 -4.25 34.76 -0.66
CA SER A 324 -5.44 34.88 0.20
C SER A 324 -5.15 34.46 1.63
N GLY A 325 -6.05 34.81 2.55
CA GLY A 325 -5.87 34.61 3.99
C GLY A 325 -5.10 35.75 4.65
N GLU A 326 -5.03 35.73 5.97
CA GLU A 326 -4.32 36.74 6.76
C GLU A 326 -3.04 36.14 7.37
N PHE A 327 -1.92 36.83 7.22
CA PHE A 327 -0.70 36.39 7.91
C PHE A 327 -0.78 36.71 9.40
N VAL A 328 -0.74 35.69 10.24
CA VAL A 328 -0.78 35.81 11.69
C VAL A 328 0.43 35.10 12.27
N ALA A 329 1.35 35.86 12.88
CA ALA A 329 2.57 35.30 13.47
C ALA A 329 2.28 34.38 14.67
N ASP A 330 3.27 33.56 15.01
CA ASP A 330 3.31 32.72 16.22
C ASP A 330 2.21 31.65 16.35
N LYS A 331 1.48 31.36 15.25
CA LYS A 331 0.59 30.19 15.20
C LYS A 331 1.38 28.94 14.86
N LYS A 332 0.95 27.84 15.44
CA LYS A 332 1.67 26.57 15.57
C LYS A 332 0.70 25.43 15.30
N LEU A 333 1.21 24.24 15.01
CA LEU A 333 0.38 23.06 14.78
C LEU A 333 -0.62 22.84 15.93
N ARG A 334 -0.15 22.93 17.18
CA ARG A 334 -1.00 22.80 18.38
C ARG A 334 -2.17 23.78 18.45
N HIS A 335 -2.06 24.95 17.82
CA HIS A 335 -3.16 25.92 17.79
C HIS A 335 -4.24 25.48 16.82
N ILE A 336 -3.87 24.84 15.70
CA ILE A 336 -4.81 24.20 14.78
C ILE A 336 -5.49 23.01 15.47
N ASP A 337 -4.74 22.18 16.19
CA ASP A 337 -5.32 21.06 16.96
C ASP A 337 -6.33 21.54 18.01
N ALA A 338 -6.07 22.68 18.64
CA ALA A 338 -7.00 23.28 19.59
C ALA A 338 -8.27 23.84 18.93
N LEU A 339 -8.19 24.33 17.69
CA LEU A 339 -9.35 24.76 16.91
C LEU A 339 -10.18 23.55 16.49
N GLU A 340 -9.53 22.47 16.06
CA GLU A 340 -10.21 21.24 15.67
C GLU A 340 -11.01 20.63 16.82
N LYS A 341 -10.46 20.63 18.04
CA LYS A 341 -11.16 20.16 19.24
C LYS A 341 -12.37 21.00 19.64
N LYS A 342 -12.42 22.27 19.22
CA LYS A 342 -13.51 23.20 19.54
C LYS A 342 -14.54 23.30 18.42
N ARG A 343 -14.38 22.50 17.36
CA ARG A 343 -15.26 22.51 16.21
C ARG A 343 -16.68 22.12 16.59
N ASP A 344 -17.62 22.95 16.19
CA ASP A 344 -19.06 22.79 16.43
C ASP A 344 -19.85 22.56 15.14
N LYS A 345 -19.19 22.63 13.98
CA LYS A 345 -19.79 22.44 12.65
C LYS A 345 -19.06 21.37 11.86
N GLU A 346 -19.84 20.52 11.24
CA GLU A 346 -19.39 19.51 10.30
C GLU A 346 -19.45 20.06 8.86
N LEU A 347 -18.56 19.59 8.00
CA LEU A 347 -18.57 19.95 6.57
C LEU A 347 -19.52 19.07 5.77
N ASP A 348 -20.03 19.58 4.64
CA ASP A 348 -20.99 18.86 3.78
C ASP A 348 -20.50 17.47 3.33
N TRP A 349 -19.19 17.33 3.10
CA TRP A 349 -18.58 16.05 2.73
C TRP A 349 -18.46 15.08 3.92
N GLU A 350 -18.33 15.58 5.15
CA GLU A 350 -18.38 14.75 6.38
C GLU A 350 -19.81 14.28 6.65
N ILE A 351 -20.82 15.14 6.45
CA ILE A 351 -22.25 14.77 6.58
C ILE A 351 -22.58 13.61 5.64
N SER A 352 -22.22 13.75 4.36
CA SER A 352 -22.51 12.74 3.34
C SER A 352 -21.89 11.37 3.69
N ARG A 353 -20.71 11.37 4.31
CA ARG A 353 -20.04 10.16 4.79
C ARG A 353 -20.70 9.55 6.01
N ARG A 354 -21.05 10.36 7.02
CA ARG A 354 -21.77 9.87 8.19
C ARG A 354 -23.05 9.17 7.74
N VAL A 355 -23.83 9.83 6.86
CA VAL A 355 -25.07 9.25 6.33
C VAL A 355 -24.79 7.93 5.59
N LYS A 356 -23.78 7.86 4.72
CA LYS A 356 -23.38 6.61 4.05
C LYS A 356 -23.02 5.50 5.07
N ARG A 357 -22.25 5.82 6.11
CA ARG A 357 -21.88 4.87 7.19
C ARG A 357 -23.10 4.38 7.98
N GLU A 358 -23.99 5.30 8.35
CA GLU A 358 -25.22 4.96 9.06
C GLU A 358 -26.12 4.03 8.23
N MET A 359 -26.21 4.26 6.91
CA MET A 359 -26.97 3.41 5.99
C MET A 359 -26.35 2.03 5.75
N LEU A 360 -25.03 1.88 5.86
CA LEU A 360 -24.34 0.59 5.72
C LEU A 360 -24.34 -0.24 7.01
N ALA A 361 -24.65 0.38 8.14
CA ALA A 361 -24.72 -0.27 9.45
C ALA A 361 -26.12 -0.82 9.80
N GLU A 362 -27.13 -0.57 8.96
CA GLU A 362 -28.51 -1.09 9.05
C GLU A 362 -28.74 -2.32 8.16
#